data_AF-A0A369TGT2-F1
#
_entry.id   AF-A0A369TGT2-F1
#
_cell.length_a   1.000
_cell.length_b   1.000
_cell.length_c   1.000
_cell.angle_alpha   90.00
_cell.angle_beta   90.00
_cell.angle_gamma   90.00
#
_symmetry.space_group_name_H-M   'P 1'
#
loop_
_entity.id
_entity.type
_entity.pdbx_description
1 polymer ?
#
loop_
_entity_poly.entity_id
_entity_poly.type
_entity_poly.pdbx_seq_one_letter_code
_entity_poly.pdbx_strand_id
1 'polypeptide(L)'
;MAKVKPDHQRLDEIRGRIAELEAQRADIEAQPVSRDEALAALDRWIHAEAAKFANDLSIGSLLNGDPRARLYAIGWGSQHIDWTPTLCALMPDTVRAYYVDQIDAELAEREPLSAEQRQQRRAEIDGELFRLAQEEERIITAMQARGEAVQRRGDADPRAVLGLTEAPARPAPPTEAPSRGRVWTKDPGQRQWEDRQ
;
A
#
# COMPACT_ATOMS: atom_id res chain seq x y z
N MET A 1 -41.57 22.92 -19.88
CA MET A 1 -41.78 21.65 -19.16
C MET A 1 -40.72 20.67 -19.62
N ALA A 2 -39.75 20.31 -18.77
CA ALA A 2 -38.75 19.31 -19.12
C ALA A 2 -39.42 17.93 -19.23
N LYS A 3 -39.18 17.19 -20.30
CA LYS A 3 -39.67 15.81 -20.43
C LYS A 3 -38.98 14.96 -19.36
N VAL A 4 -39.76 14.40 -18.42
CA VAL A 4 -39.26 13.44 -17.44
C VAL A 4 -38.76 12.22 -18.20
N LYS A 5 -37.48 11.85 -18.06
CA LYS A 5 -36.93 10.64 -18.66
C LYS A 5 -37.62 9.41 -18.02
N PRO A 6 -37.88 8.33 -18.78
CA PRO A 6 -38.42 7.10 -18.21
C PRO A 6 -37.43 6.47 -17.23
N ASP A 7 -37.94 5.88 -16.14
CA ASP A 7 -37.12 5.32 -15.04
C ASP A 7 -36.08 4.30 -15.52
N HIS A 8 -36.42 3.46 -16.51
CA HIS A 8 -35.49 2.51 -17.13
C HIS A 8 -34.26 3.21 -17.74
N GLN A 9 -34.47 4.29 -18.49
CA GLN A 9 -33.37 5.04 -19.09
C GLN A 9 -32.46 5.64 -18.01
N ARG A 10 -33.04 6.17 -16.94
CA ARG A 10 -32.26 6.72 -15.82
C ARG A 10 -31.48 5.63 -15.08
N LEU A 11 -32.08 4.46 -14.88
CA LEU A 11 -31.42 3.30 -14.27
C LEU A 11 -30.21 2.85 -15.11
N ASP A 12 -30.37 2.77 -16.42
CA ASP A 12 -29.28 2.41 -17.35
C ASP A 12 -28.16 3.47 -17.35
N GLU A 13 -28.52 4.76 -17.31
CA GLU A 13 -27.56 5.86 -17.19
C GLU A 13 -26.73 5.76 -15.90
N ILE A 14 -27.38 5.47 -14.76
CA ILE A 14 -26.69 5.29 -13.46
C ILE A 14 -25.77 4.07 -13.50
N ARG A 15 -26.23 2.94 -14.03
CA ARG A 15 -25.42 1.72 -14.14
C ARG A 15 -24.21 1.91 -15.03
N GLY A 16 -24.38 2.61 -16.16
CA GLY A 16 -23.28 2.99 -17.04
C GLY A 16 -22.26 3.87 -16.32
N ARG A 17 -22.73 4.84 -15.53
CA ARG A 17 -21.84 5.72 -14.75
C ARG A 17 -21.09 4.97 -13.64
N ILE A 18 -21.75 4.03 -12.95
CA ILE A 18 -21.07 3.21 -11.95
C ILE A 18 -19.95 2.37 -12.60
N ALA A 19 -20.23 1.70 -13.73
CA ALA A 19 -19.21 0.93 -14.44
C ALA A 19 -18.02 1.80 -14.89
N GLU A 20 -18.27 3.04 -15.32
CA GLU A 20 -17.23 3.99 -15.67
C GLU A 20 -16.36 4.37 -14.46
N LEU A 21 -16.97 4.63 -13.30
CA LEU A 21 -16.25 4.98 -12.07
C LEU A 21 -15.46 3.80 -11.51
N GLU A 22 -15.99 2.57 -11.61
CA GLU A 22 -15.27 1.34 -11.25
C GLU A 22 -14.04 1.15 -12.14
N ALA A 23 -14.15 1.42 -13.45
CA ALA A 23 -13.01 1.41 -14.36
C ALA A 23 -11.96 2.48 -13.99
N GLN A 24 -12.40 3.73 -13.71
CA GLN A 24 -11.50 4.79 -13.26
C GLN A 24 -10.79 4.44 -11.94
N ARG A 25 -11.49 3.79 -11.00
CA ARG A 25 -10.93 3.30 -9.75
C ARG A 25 -9.85 2.25 -9.99
N ALA A 26 -10.13 1.29 -10.87
CA ALA A 26 -9.16 0.28 -11.28
C ALA A 26 -7.92 0.90 -11.95
N ASP A 27 -8.11 1.91 -12.80
CA ASP A 27 -7.00 2.63 -13.43
C ASP A 27 -6.10 3.33 -12.39
N ILE A 28 -6.68 3.97 -11.38
CA ILE A 28 -5.94 4.59 -10.27
C ILE A 28 -5.24 3.55 -9.39
N GLU A 29 -5.81 2.35 -9.26
CA GLU A 29 -5.19 1.22 -8.55
C GLU A 29 -4.03 0.60 -9.32
N ALA A 30 -4.09 0.59 -10.65
CA ALA A 30 -3.04 0.07 -11.52
C ALA A 30 -1.88 1.05 -11.76
N GLN A 31 -2.06 2.35 -11.43
CA GLN A 31 -1.00 3.34 -11.57
C GLN A 31 0.21 3.03 -10.68
N PRO A 32 1.45 3.28 -11.16
CA PRO A 32 2.64 3.21 -10.33
C PRO A 32 2.52 4.08 -9.07
N VAL A 33 3.23 3.67 -8.02
CA VAL A 33 3.40 4.49 -6.82
C VAL A 33 4.16 5.77 -7.14
N SER A 34 4.04 6.79 -6.28
CA SER A 34 4.84 8.01 -6.45
C SER A 34 6.34 7.70 -6.28
N ARG A 35 7.19 8.56 -6.83
CA ARG A 35 8.65 8.44 -6.70
C ARG A 35 9.09 8.31 -5.24
N ASP A 36 8.57 9.16 -4.38
CA ASP A 36 8.92 9.17 -2.96
C ASP A 36 8.48 7.87 -2.25
N GLU A 37 7.30 7.34 -2.59
CA GLU A 37 6.86 6.03 -2.10
C GLU A 37 7.76 4.89 -2.60
N ALA A 38 8.15 4.91 -3.88
CA ALA A 38 9.04 3.92 -4.47
C ALA A 38 10.42 3.94 -3.80
N LEU A 39 11.00 5.13 -3.57
CA LEU A 39 12.28 5.29 -2.88
C LEU A 39 12.20 4.83 -1.42
N ALA A 40 11.13 5.18 -0.71
CA ALA A 40 10.92 4.71 0.65
C ALA A 40 10.75 3.18 0.72
N ALA A 41 10.10 2.58 -0.29
CA ALA A 41 9.97 1.12 -0.39
C ALA A 41 11.32 0.46 -0.70
N LEU A 42 12.11 1.03 -1.61
CA LEU A 42 13.47 0.60 -1.92
C LEU A 42 14.36 0.63 -0.67
N ASP A 43 14.33 1.72 0.08
CA ASP A 43 15.14 1.87 1.30
C ASP A 43 14.76 0.83 2.37
N ARG A 44 13.46 0.57 2.56
CA ARG A 44 12.98 -0.52 3.45
C ARG A 44 13.45 -1.89 2.98
N TRP A 45 13.39 -2.14 1.68
CA TRP A 45 13.81 -3.41 1.10
C TRP A 45 15.33 -3.63 1.25
N ILE A 46 16.17 -2.65 0.91
CA ILE A 46 17.63 -2.72 1.09
C ILE A 46 17.96 -3.02 2.56
N HIS A 47 17.31 -2.32 3.50
CA HIS A 47 17.53 -2.57 4.93
C HIS A 47 17.10 -3.97 5.36
N ALA A 48 15.97 -4.47 4.87
CA ALA A 48 15.49 -5.82 5.17
C ALA A 48 16.44 -6.90 4.62
N GLU A 49 16.95 -6.75 3.40
CA GLU A 49 17.92 -7.67 2.80
C GLU A 49 19.27 -7.61 3.49
N ALA A 50 19.77 -6.42 3.82
CA ALA A 50 21.01 -6.25 4.58
C ALA A 50 20.94 -6.91 5.97
N ALA A 51 19.78 -6.85 6.64
CA ALA A 51 19.57 -7.48 7.94
C ALA A 51 19.64 -9.01 7.87
N LYS A 52 19.23 -9.64 6.77
CA LYS A 52 19.38 -11.10 6.58
C LYS A 52 20.86 -11.49 6.58
N PHE A 53 21.68 -10.74 5.85
CA PHE A 53 23.12 -10.98 5.80
C PHE A 53 23.81 -10.80 7.17
N ALA A 54 23.39 -9.82 7.97
CA ALA A 54 23.91 -9.61 9.32
C ALA A 54 23.61 -10.81 10.25
N ASN A 55 22.47 -11.47 10.07
CA ASN A 55 22.11 -12.66 10.84
C ASN A 55 22.87 -13.91 10.39
N ASP A 56 23.21 -14.01 9.10
CA ASP A 56 23.92 -15.15 8.51
C ASP A 56 25.46 -15.04 8.67
N LEU A 57 25.95 -13.84 8.90
CA LEU A 57 27.35 -13.58 9.20
C LEU A 57 27.72 -14.18 10.56
N SER A 58 28.46 -15.28 10.56
CA SER A 58 29.08 -15.84 11.77
C SER A 58 30.25 -14.97 12.26
N ILE A 59 29.99 -13.69 12.55
CA ILE A 59 30.96 -12.81 13.25
C ILE A 59 31.46 -13.51 14.52
N GLY A 60 30.60 -14.29 15.18
CA GLY A 60 31.01 -15.16 16.29
C GLY A 60 32.19 -16.08 15.97
N SER A 61 32.23 -16.72 14.80
CA SER A 61 33.34 -17.58 14.38
C SER A 61 34.63 -16.79 14.15
N LEU A 62 34.54 -15.59 13.55
CA LEU A 62 35.68 -14.69 13.39
C LEU A 62 36.19 -14.18 14.74
N LEU A 63 35.28 -13.81 15.65
CA LEU A 63 35.62 -13.37 17.01
C LEU A 63 36.27 -14.48 17.84
N ASN A 64 35.91 -15.74 17.57
CA ASN A 64 36.54 -16.91 18.17
C ASN A 64 37.89 -17.30 17.53
N GLY A 65 38.37 -16.50 16.56
CA GLY A 65 39.63 -16.76 15.88
C GLY A 65 39.61 -18.01 14.99
N ASP A 66 38.43 -18.49 14.56
CA ASP A 66 38.36 -19.64 13.67
C ASP A 66 38.90 -19.27 12.28
N PRO A 67 40.05 -19.83 11.85
CA PRO A 67 40.64 -19.53 10.54
C PRO A 67 39.81 -20.09 9.38
N ARG A 68 38.78 -20.90 9.67
CA ARG A 68 37.84 -21.45 8.67
C ARG A 68 36.58 -20.61 8.53
N ALA A 69 36.42 -19.52 9.29
CA ALA A 69 35.27 -18.65 9.15
C ALA A 69 35.14 -18.15 7.70
N ARG A 70 34.01 -18.43 7.08
CA ARG A 70 33.66 -17.96 5.73
C ARG A 70 32.43 -17.08 5.77
N LEU A 71 32.30 -16.24 4.75
CA LEU A 71 31.03 -15.61 4.41
C LEU A 71 30.08 -16.70 3.89
N TYR A 72 29.40 -17.38 4.81
CA TYR A 72 28.47 -18.48 4.49
C TYR A 72 27.21 -18.03 3.73
N ALA A 73 26.94 -16.72 3.67
CA ALA A 73 25.86 -16.15 2.88
C ALA A 73 25.99 -16.42 1.37
N ILE A 74 27.17 -16.85 0.92
CA ILE A 74 27.41 -17.24 -0.47
C ILE A 74 27.33 -18.77 -0.51
N GLY A 75 26.11 -19.31 -0.51
CA GLY A 75 25.85 -20.75 -0.43
C GLY A 75 26.53 -21.53 -1.55
N TRP A 76 27.47 -22.41 -1.21
CA TRP A 76 27.99 -23.45 -2.10
C TRP A 76 27.16 -24.73 -1.87
N GLY A 77 25.91 -24.77 -2.33
CA GLY A 77 25.08 -25.97 -2.15
C GLY A 77 23.61 -25.86 -2.55
N SER A 78 23.03 -24.65 -2.56
CA SER A 78 21.73 -24.40 -3.20
C SER A 78 21.95 -24.16 -4.70
N GLN A 79 21.08 -24.70 -5.55
CA GLN A 79 21.14 -24.49 -7.01
C GLN A 79 20.93 -23.01 -7.43
N HIS A 80 20.64 -22.13 -6.47
CA HIS A 80 20.57 -20.69 -6.65
C HIS A 80 21.39 -19.99 -5.57
N ILE A 81 22.42 -19.25 -6.00
CA ILE A 81 23.19 -18.36 -5.14
C ILE A 81 22.46 -17.01 -5.16
N ASP A 82 21.80 -16.66 -4.07
CA ASP A 82 21.18 -15.35 -3.90
C ASP A 82 22.20 -14.36 -3.30
N TRP A 83 22.70 -13.47 -4.15
CA TRP A 83 23.66 -12.43 -3.75
C TRP A 83 22.99 -11.19 -3.18
N THR A 84 21.66 -11.10 -3.24
CA THR A 84 20.91 -9.88 -2.91
C THR A 84 21.18 -9.40 -1.48
N PRO A 85 21.11 -10.24 -0.43
CA PRO A 85 21.42 -9.81 0.93
C PRO A 85 22.86 -9.30 1.08
N THR A 86 23.81 -9.98 0.43
CA THR A 86 25.24 -9.64 0.48
C THR A 86 25.49 -8.28 -0.18
N LEU A 87 24.91 -8.04 -1.36
CA LEU A 87 25.04 -6.75 -2.05
C LEU A 87 24.38 -5.62 -1.26
N CYS A 88 23.19 -5.84 -0.70
CA CYS A 88 22.51 -4.82 0.12
C CYS A 88 23.26 -4.49 1.40
N ALA A 89 23.96 -5.45 2.01
CA ALA A 89 24.75 -5.22 3.22
C ALA A 89 26.10 -4.55 2.94
N LEU A 90 26.79 -4.94 1.87
CA LEU A 90 28.15 -4.48 1.59
C LEU A 90 28.20 -3.21 0.72
N MET A 91 27.20 -3.00 -0.12
CA MET A 91 27.14 -1.87 -1.06
C MET A 91 25.72 -1.26 -1.18
N PRO A 92 25.09 -0.87 -0.05
CA PRO A 92 23.73 -0.33 -0.06
C PRO A 92 23.58 0.89 -0.98
N ASP A 93 24.55 1.81 -0.97
CA ASP A 93 24.49 3.04 -1.78
C ASP A 93 24.56 2.75 -3.28
N THR A 94 25.37 1.76 -3.69
CA THR A 94 25.49 1.35 -5.10
C THR A 94 24.21 0.69 -5.58
N VAL A 95 23.64 -0.22 -4.79
CA VAL A 95 22.34 -0.85 -5.08
C VAL A 95 21.24 0.21 -5.18
N ARG A 96 21.20 1.13 -4.20
CA ARG A 96 20.23 2.22 -4.16
C ARG A 96 20.34 3.11 -5.39
N ALA A 97 21.53 3.57 -5.74
CA ALA A 97 21.76 4.45 -6.89
C ALA A 97 21.27 3.78 -8.19
N TYR A 98 21.62 2.51 -8.40
CA TYR A 98 21.15 1.76 -9.56
C TYR A 98 19.62 1.73 -9.65
N TYR A 99 18.93 1.37 -8.57
CA TYR A 99 17.46 1.31 -8.57
C TYR A 99 16.80 2.68 -8.65
N VAL A 100 17.38 3.74 -8.08
CA VAL A 100 16.90 5.11 -8.26
C VAL A 100 16.89 5.47 -9.74
N ASP A 101 17.98 5.19 -10.46
CA ASP A 101 18.06 5.46 -11.90
C ASP A 101 17.01 4.66 -12.69
N GLN A 102 16.77 3.40 -12.31
CA GLN A 102 15.71 2.59 -12.93
C GLN A 102 14.30 3.12 -12.63
N ILE A 103 14.03 3.52 -11.38
CA ILE A 103 12.76 4.12 -10.97
C ILE A 103 12.53 5.43 -11.75
N ASP A 104 13.55 6.28 -11.84
CA ASP A 104 13.45 7.55 -12.53
C ASP A 104 13.25 7.37 -14.04
N ALA A 105 13.87 6.35 -14.65
CA ALA A 105 13.64 6.00 -16.04
C ALA A 105 12.19 5.52 -16.31
N GLU A 106 11.66 4.62 -15.46
CA GLU A 106 10.28 4.12 -15.59
C GLU A 106 9.23 5.21 -15.33
N LEU A 107 9.52 6.15 -14.43
CA LEU A 107 8.64 7.29 -14.14
C LEU A 107 8.81 8.46 -15.12
N ALA A 108 9.84 8.50 -15.96
CA ALA A 108 10.03 9.61 -16.91
C ALA A 108 8.87 9.72 -17.93
N GLU A 109 8.19 8.62 -18.23
CA GLU A 109 7.08 8.57 -19.19
C GLU A 109 5.72 8.93 -18.57
N ARG A 110 5.62 8.99 -17.24
CA ARG A 110 4.35 9.11 -16.52
C ARG A 110 4.53 9.95 -15.27
N GLU A 111 3.69 10.95 -15.06
CA GLU A 111 3.64 11.66 -13.77
C GLU A 111 2.64 10.94 -12.84
N PRO A 112 3.09 10.06 -11.91
CA PRO A 112 2.17 9.34 -11.03
C PRO A 112 1.53 10.32 -10.04
N LEU A 113 0.28 10.03 -9.67
CA LEU A 113 -0.37 10.73 -8.56
C LEU A 113 0.46 10.56 -7.27
N SER A 114 0.54 11.63 -6.48
CA SER A 114 1.07 11.52 -5.11
C SER A 114 0.21 10.56 -4.27
N ALA A 115 0.75 10.05 -3.17
CA ALA A 115 -0.01 9.20 -2.25
C ALA A 115 -1.32 9.87 -1.79
N GLU A 116 -1.24 11.15 -1.43
CA GLU A 116 -2.37 11.97 -0.99
C GLU A 116 -3.39 12.17 -2.12
N GLN A 117 -2.93 12.50 -3.33
CA GLN A 117 -3.81 12.67 -4.49
C GLN A 117 -4.50 11.35 -4.86
N ARG A 118 -3.77 10.23 -4.83
CA ARG A 118 -4.31 8.89 -5.08
C ARG A 118 -5.38 8.54 -4.06
N GLN A 119 -5.11 8.78 -2.77
CA GLN A 119 -6.08 8.54 -1.69
C GLN A 119 -7.32 9.44 -1.82
N GLN A 120 -7.12 10.73 -2.07
CA GLN A 120 -8.20 11.70 -2.27
C GLN A 120 -9.09 11.30 -3.45
N ARG A 121 -8.47 10.97 -4.59
CA ARG A 121 -9.21 10.57 -5.80
C ARG A 121 -10.00 9.28 -5.59
N ARG A 122 -9.42 8.30 -4.87
CA ARG A 122 -10.15 7.08 -4.48
C ARG A 122 -11.35 7.38 -3.59
N ALA A 123 -11.16 8.23 -2.57
CA ALA A 123 -12.25 8.61 -1.67
C ALA A 123 -13.38 9.36 -2.41
N GLU A 124 -13.05 10.23 -3.36
CA GLU A 124 -14.02 10.90 -4.23
C GLU A 124 -14.83 9.91 -5.07
N ILE A 125 -14.15 8.95 -5.71
CA ILE A 125 -14.80 7.92 -6.52
C ILE A 125 -15.67 7.01 -5.66
N ASP A 126 -15.17 6.55 -4.52
CA ASP A 126 -15.92 5.69 -3.59
C ASP A 126 -17.19 6.40 -3.08
N GLY A 127 -17.10 7.71 -2.79
CA GLY A 127 -18.26 8.52 -2.41
C GLY A 127 -19.26 8.74 -3.55
N GLU A 128 -18.80 8.92 -4.79
CA GLU A 128 -19.69 9.01 -5.98
C GLU A 128 -20.37 7.67 -6.28
N LEU A 129 -19.62 6.56 -6.23
CA LEU A 129 -20.13 5.20 -6.37
C LEU A 129 -21.23 4.92 -5.34
N PHE A 130 -20.99 5.26 -4.07
CA PHE A 130 -21.98 5.05 -3.02
C PHE A 130 -23.26 5.88 -3.24
N ARG A 131 -23.13 7.15 -3.63
CA ARG A 131 -24.29 8.01 -3.95
C ARG A 131 -25.09 7.47 -5.12
N LEU A 132 -24.43 7.01 -6.19
CA LEU A 132 -25.08 6.41 -7.35
C LEU A 132 -25.77 5.09 -7.02
N ALA A 133 -25.15 4.25 -6.18
CA ALA A 133 -25.76 3.01 -5.70
C ALA A 133 -27.04 3.27 -4.89
N GLN A 134 -27.05 4.31 -4.04
CA GLN A 134 -28.27 4.72 -3.34
C GLN A 134 -29.36 5.22 -4.29
N GLU A 135 -28.98 5.96 -5.34
CA GLU A 135 -29.94 6.43 -6.35
C GLU A 135 -30.50 5.26 -7.18
N GLU A 136 -29.65 4.32 -7.56
CA GLU A 136 -30.05 3.06 -8.20
C GLU A 136 -31.11 2.34 -7.36
N GLU A 137 -30.84 2.11 -6.06
CA GLU A 137 -31.76 1.40 -5.18
C GLU A 137 -33.10 2.14 -5.01
N ARG A 138 -33.08 3.48 -4.93
CA ARG A 138 -34.32 4.29 -4.87
C ARG A 138 -35.18 4.09 -6.12
N ILE A 139 -34.57 4.07 -7.31
CA ILE A 139 -35.29 3.85 -8.58
C ILE A 139 -35.82 2.42 -8.63
N ILE A 140 -35.00 1.41 -8.32
CA ILE A 140 -35.40 0.00 -8.29
C ILE A 140 -36.58 -0.21 -7.33
N THR A 141 -36.51 0.34 -6.13
CA THR A 141 -37.59 0.25 -5.13
C THR A 141 -38.87 0.92 -5.64
N ALA A 142 -38.77 2.09 -6.27
CA ALA A 142 -39.93 2.79 -6.83
C ALA A 142 -40.57 2.01 -7.99
N MET A 143 -39.78 1.39 -8.86
CA MET A 143 -40.27 0.53 -9.95
C MET A 143 -40.94 -0.74 -9.40
N GLN A 144 -40.32 -1.40 -8.43
CA GLN A 144 -40.88 -2.59 -7.77
C GLN A 144 -42.19 -2.28 -7.04
N ALA A 145 -42.31 -1.12 -6.41
CA ALA A 145 -43.57 -0.67 -5.79
C ALA A 145 -44.72 -0.51 -6.79
N ARG A 146 -44.42 -0.30 -8.08
CA ARG A 146 -45.41 -0.26 -9.18
C ARG A 146 -45.67 -1.64 -9.81
N GLY A 147 -45.08 -2.71 -9.26
CA GLY A 147 -45.21 -4.06 -9.77
C GLY A 147 -44.26 -4.40 -10.92
N GLU A 148 -43.29 -3.55 -11.25
CA GLU A 148 -42.28 -3.85 -12.26
C GLU A 148 -41.20 -4.79 -11.67
N ALA A 149 -40.91 -5.88 -12.37
CA ALA A 149 -39.82 -6.78 -11.99
C ALA A 149 -38.48 -6.19 -12.48
N VAL A 150 -37.71 -5.59 -11.57
CA VAL A 150 -36.38 -5.05 -11.85
C VAL A 150 -35.34 -5.81 -11.03
N GLN A 151 -34.32 -6.34 -11.72
CA GLN A 151 -33.22 -7.07 -11.10
C GLN A 151 -32.21 -6.10 -10.50
N ARG A 152 -31.79 -6.35 -9.25
CA ARG A 152 -30.65 -5.70 -8.61
C ARG A 152 -29.34 -6.28 -9.14
N ARG A 153 -28.28 -5.49 -9.19
CA ARG A 153 -26.95 -6.01 -9.52
C ARG A 153 -26.46 -6.97 -8.43
N GLY A 154 -25.65 -7.96 -8.81
CA GLY A 154 -25.10 -8.94 -7.87
C GLY A 154 -24.01 -8.40 -6.95
N ASP A 155 -23.40 -7.29 -7.35
CA ASP A 155 -22.32 -6.58 -6.66
C ASP A 155 -22.79 -5.26 -6.00
N ALA A 156 -24.11 -5.04 -5.89
CA ALA A 156 -24.66 -3.84 -5.27
C ALA A 156 -24.17 -3.70 -3.81
N ASP A 157 -23.76 -2.49 -3.43
CA ASP A 157 -23.29 -2.22 -2.06
C ASP A 157 -24.42 -2.50 -1.05
N PRO A 158 -24.23 -3.43 -0.10
CA PRO A 158 -25.26 -3.79 0.86
C PRO A 158 -25.72 -2.59 1.70
N ARG A 159 -24.85 -1.61 1.94
CA ARG A 159 -25.20 -0.38 2.67
C ARG A 159 -26.20 0.48 1.89
N ALA A 160 -26.03 0.57 0.57
CA ALA A 160 -26.97 1.29 -0.30
C ALA A 160 -28.32 0.57 -0.38
N VAL A 161 -28.30 -0.76 -0.52
CA VAL A 161 -29.51 -1.60 -0.55
C VAL A 161 -30.29 -1.50 0.77
N LEU A 162 -29.59 -1.47 1.90
CA LEU A 162 -30.19 -1.33 3.24
C LEU A 162 -30.58 0.10 3.59
N GLY A 163 -30.35 1.09 2.71
CA GLY A 163 -30.67 2.49 2.95
C GLY A 163 -29.86 3.14 4.08
N LEU A 164 -28.67 2.62 4.37
CA LEU A 164 -27.80 3.20 5.39
C LEU A 164 -27.23 4.53 4.89
N THR A 165 -27.20 5.52 5.78
CA THR A 165 -26.44 6.76 5.52
C THR A 165 -24.96 6.44 5.54
N GLU A 166 -24.18 7.16 4.73
CA GLU A 166 -22.72 7.04 4.74
C GLU A 166 -22.23 7.18 6.18
N ALA A 167 -21.56 6.15 6.70
CA ALA A 167 -20.91 6.27 7.99
C ALA A 167 -19.89 7.42 7.85
N PRO A 168 -19.75 8.30 8.85
CA PRO A 168 -18.74 9.35 8.79
C PRO A 168 -17.41 8.70 8.44
N ALA A 169 -16.73 9.25 7.43
CA ALA A 169 -15.45 8.74 6.97
C ALA A 169 -14.61 8.40 8.19
N ARG A 170 -14.21 7.13 8.31
CA ARG A 170 -13.41 6.68 9.45
C ARG A 170 -12.23 7.65 9.50
N PRO A 171 -12.02 8.37 10.62
CA PRO A 171 -10.93 9.33 10.68
C PRO A 171 -9.67 8.58 10.26
N ALA A 172 -8.89 9.19 9.37
CA ALA A 172 -7.63 8.61 8.94
C ALA A 172 -6.91 8.12 10.20
N PRO A 173 -6.41 6.86 10.22
CA PRO A 173 -5.65 6.40 11.37
C PRO A 173 -4.62 7.49 11.66
N PRO A 174 -4.53 7.98 12.90
CA PRO A 174 -3.66 9.11 13.22
C PRO A 174 -2.30 8.77 12.62
N THR A 175 -1.81 9.61 11.70
CA THR A 175 -0.49 9.45 11.08
C THR A 175 0.44 9.16 12.24
N GLU A 176 0.92 7.92 12.35
CA GLU A 176 1.65 7.48 13.54
C GLU A 176 2.75 8.52 13.74
N ALA A 177 2.62 9.32 14.80
CA ALA A 177 3.60 10.35 15.10
C ALA A 177 4.94 9.61 15.08
N PRO A 178 5.93 10.12 14.30
CA PRO A 178 7.14 9.38 13.98
C PRO A 178 7.59 8.71 15.25
N SER A 179 7.51 7.37 15.28
CA SER A 179 7.64 6.60 16.52
C SER A 179 8.82 7.21 17.23
N ARG A 180 8.60 7.89 18.37
CA ARG A 180 9.69 8.56 19.07
C ARG A 180 10.63 7.41 19.39
N GLY A 181 11.66 7.25 18.55
CA GLY A 181 12.59 6.16 18.67
C GLY A 181 13.00 6.23 20.11
N ARG A 182 12.82 5.13 20.85
CA ARG A 182 13.31 5.05 22.22
C ARG A 182 14.79 5.38 22.11
N VAL A 183 15.14 6.63 22.39
CA VAL A 183 16.52 7.06 22.53
C VAL A 183 16.93 6.30 23.77
N TRP A 184 17.57 5.15 23.56
CA TRP A 184 18.38 4.53 24.58
C TRP A 184 19.50 5.52 24.85
N THR A 185 19.24 6.50 25.71
CA THR A 185 20.30 7.20 26.40
C THR A 185 21.02 6.13 27.19
N LYS A 186 22.12 5.60 26.63
CA LYS A 186 23.16 4.94 27.40
C LYS A 186 23.59 5.95 28.43
N ASP A 187 23.01 5.91 29.62
CA ASP A 187 23.55 6.56 30.79
C ASP A 187 24.90 5.86 31.07
N PRO A 188 26.05 6.52 30.85
CA PRO A 188 27.35 5.91 31.09
C PRO A 188 27.71 5.88 32.60
N GLY A 189 26.79 6.26 33.49
CA GLY A 189 27.11 6.59 34.89
C GLY A 189 26.94 5.52 35.98
N GLN A 190 26.32 4.36 35.74
CA GLN A 190 26.08 3.39 36.83
C GLN A 190 26.48 1.95 36.48
N ARG A 191 27.77 1.64 36.63
CA ARG A 191 28.22 0.33 37.08
C ARG A 191 29.16 0.53 38.27
N GLN A 192 28.58 0.65 39.46
CA GLN A 192 29.33 0.39 40.68
C GLN A 192 29.52 -1.12 40.78
N TRP A 193 30.75 -1.56 40.52
CA TRP A 193 31.23 -2.86 40.94
C TRP A 193 31.69 -2.68 42.39
N GLU A 194 30.87 -3.09 43.35
CA GLU A 194 31.34 -3.27 44.72
C GLU A 194 32.11 -4.59 44.78
N ASP A 195 33.43 -4.47 44.85
CA ASP A 195 34.33 -5.54 45.23
C ASP A 195 33.97 -6.03 46.64
N ARG A 196 33.56 -7.30 46.75
CA ARG A 196 33.58 -8.01 48.04
C ARG A 196 34.96 -8.66 48.21
N GLN A 197 35.65 -8.19 49.25
CA GLN A 197 36.81 -8.86 49.85
C GLN A 197 36.41 -10.17 50.53
#